data_AF-A0A2W4TLD2-F1
#
_entry.id   AF-A0A2W4TLD2-F1
#
_cell.length_a   1.000
_cell.length_b   1.000
_cell.length_c   1.000
_cell.angle_alpha   90.00
_cell.angle_beta   90.00
_cell.angle_gamma   90.00
#
_symmetry.space_group_name_H-M   'P 1'
#
loop_
_entity.id
_entity.type
_entity.pdbx_description
1 polymer ?
#
loop_
_entity_poly.entity_id
_entity_poly.type
_entity_poly.pdbx_seq_one_letter_code
_entity_poly.pdbx_strand_id
1 'polypeptide(L)'
;MKAAVEVLDEIFVHHRPAAQALADWGKAHRFAGSGDRAAIGNLVFDVLRRRLSLAARMGDDSTRALVLAAAPEAFAMTAEEVAAAADGSEYALAPLTPSERAGLEREVPEDAPA
;
A
#
# COMPACT_ATOMS: atom_id res chain seq x y z
N MET A 1 -6.92 1.04 1.07
CA MET A 1 -5.71 0.93 0.20
C MET A 1 -5.50 2.16 -0.69
N LYS A 2 -6.50 2.68 -1.42
CA LYS A 2 -6.36 3.87 -2.28
C LYS A 2 -5.75 5.10 -1.57
N ALA A 3 -6.21 5.39 -0.35
CA ALA A 3 -5.64 6.47 0.46
C ALA A 3 -4.14 6.32 0.77
N ALA A 4 -3.66 5.09 0.96
CA ALA A 4 -2.23 4.86 1.17
C ALA A 4 -1.42 5.11 -0.11
N VAL A 5 -1.98 4.78 -1.29
CA VAL A 5 -1.38 5.14 -2.58
C VAL A 5 -1.27 6.65 -2.71
N GLU A 6 -2.34 7.39 -2.44
CA GLU A 6 -2.33 8.86 -2.48
C GLU A 6 -1.22 9.45 -1.58
N VAL A 7 -1.08 8.95 -0.35
CA VAL A 7 -0.03 9.42 0.57
C VAL A 7 1.37 9.05 0.08
N LEU A 8 1.56 7.83 -0.43
CA LEU A 8 2.87 7.38 -0.88
C LEU A 8 3.30 8.04 -2.19
N ASP A 9 2.37 8.42 -3.08
CA ASP A 9 2.68 9.23 -4.26
C ASP A 9 3.22 10.61 -3.84
N GLU A 10 2.64 11.21 -2.81
CA GLU A 10 3.16 12.45 -2.23
C GLU A 10 4.58 12.31 -1.69
N ILE A 11 4.94 11.12 -1.20
CA ILE A 11 6.28 10.84 -0.67
C ILE A 11 7.25 10.51 -1.80
N PHE A 12 6.90 9.60 -2.71
CA PHE A 12 7.80 9.07 -3.72
C PHE A 12 7.92 9.96 -4.95
N VAL A 13 6.80 10.52 -5.41
CA VAL A 13 6.74 11.36 -6.63
C VAL A 13 7.01 12.82 -6.29
N HIS A 14 6.41 13.31 -5.20
CA HIS A 14 6.53 14.72 -4.80
C HIS A 14 7.59 14.98 -3.71
N HIS A 15 8.33 13.93 -3.31
CA HIS A 15 9.45 14.01 -2.36
C HIS A 15 9.09 14.68 -1.02
N ARG A 16 7.83 14.56 -0.59
CA ARG A 16 7.37 15.14 0.67
C ARG A 16 7.74 14.25 1.86
N PRO A 17 8.12 14.81 3.02
CA PRO A 17 8.31 14.03 4.23
C PRO A 17 7.03 13.27 4.62
N ALA A 18 7.16 12.01 5.02
CA ALA A 18 6.02 11.14 5.33
C ALA A 18 5.06 11.72 6.38
N ALA A 19 5.61 12.30 7.47
CA ALA A 19 4.81 12.92 8.52
C ALA A 19 3.95 14.09 7.99
N GLN A 20 4.50 14.88 7.06
CA GLN A 20 3.78 16.00 6.45
C GLN A 20 2.70 15.50 5.49
N ALA A 21 3.01 14.52 4.63
CA ALA A 21 2.05 13.93 3.70
C ALA A 21 0.85 13.31 4.43
N LEU A 22 1.09 12.55 5.50
CA LEU A 22 0.03 11.96 6.35
C LEU A 22 -0.81 13.03 7.06
N ALA A 23 -0.17 14.08 7.59
CA ALA A 23 -0.88 15.17 8.25
C ALA A 23 -1.79 15.92 7.28
N ASP A 24 -1.32 16.21 6.07
CA ASP A 24 -2.10 16.91 5.05
C ASP A 24 -3.22 16.06 4.48
N TRP A 25 -2.95 14.76 4.20
CA TRP A 25 -3.98 13.80 3.83
C TRP A 25 -5.09 13.77 4.89
N GLY A 26 -4.72 13.73 6.16
CA GLY A 26 -5.67 13.74 7.25
C GLY A 26 -6.51 15.02 7.35
N LYS A 27 -5.96 16.19 7.03
CA LYS A 27 -6.72 17.45 6.99
C LYS A 27 -7.73 17.46 5.83
N ALA A 28 -7.32 16.96 4.66
CA ALA A 28 -8.17 16.86 3.48
C ALA A 28 -9.32 15.84 3.69
N HIS A 29 -9.05 14.75 4.41
CA HIS A 29 -10.01 13.68 4.69
C HIS A 29 -10.65 13.84 6.07
N ARG A 30 -11.45 14.91 6.24
CA ARG A 30 -12.08 15.26 7.53
C ARG A 30 -13.00 14.18 8.11
N PHE A 31 -13.50 13.27 7.27
CA PHE A 31 -14.37 12.17 7.67
C PHE A 31 -13.59 10.92 8.11
N ALA A 32 -12.29 10.83 7.81
CA ALA A 32 -11.45 9.74 8.28
C ALA A 32 -11.25 9.88 9.80
N GLY A 33 -11.68 8.87 10.54
CA GLY A 33 -11.53 8.81 12.00
C GLY A 33 -10.09 8.54 12.43
N SER A 34 -9.87 8.44 13.74
CA SER A 34 -8.56 8.07 14.29
C SER A 34 -8.12 6.67 13.86
N GLY A 35 -9.05 5.72 13.75
CA GLY A 35 -8.80 4.37 13.26
C GLY A 35 -8.33 4.34 11.81
N ASP A 36 -9.02 5.05 10.92
CA ASP A 36 -8.65 5.12 9.49
C ASP A 36 -7.26 5.72 9.31
N ARG A 37 -6.97 6.79 10.04
CA ARG A 37 -5.66 7.47 10.02
C ARG A 37 -4.56 6.56 10.52
N ALA A 38 -4.79 5.81 11.59
CA ALA A 38 -3.83 4.85 12.11
C ALA A 38 -3.59 3.72 11.11
N ALA A 39 -4.65 3.15 10.52
CA ALA A 39 -4.55 2.08 9.54
C ALA A 39 -3.76 2.52 8.29
N ILE A 40 -4.03 3.71 7.76
CA ILE A 40 -3.31 4.26 6.60
C ILE A 40 -1.87 4.59 6.97
N GLY A 41 -1.63 5.20 8.13
CA GLY A 41 -0.29 5.48 8.61
C GLY A 41 0.58 4.22 8.73
N ASN A 42 0.05 3.17 9.36
CA ASN A 42 0.75 1.89 9.48
C ASN A 42 1.11 1.31 8.11
N LEU A 43 0.13 1.22 7.20
CA LEU A 43 0.37 0.73 5.84
C LEU A 43 1.43 1.55 5.09
N VAL A 44 1.39 2.88 5.19
CA VAL A 44 2.39 3.77 4.58
C VAL A 44 3.78 3.48 5.15
N PHE A 45 3.92 3.38 6.47
CA PHE A 45 5.22 3.10 7.09
C PHE A 45 5.73 1.68 6.79
N ASP A 46 4.84 0.70 6.66
CA ASP A 46 5.23 -0.66 6.28
C ASP A 46 5.77 -0.72 4.85
N VAL A 47 5.14 0.02 3.92
CA VAL A 47 5.68 0.19 2.57
C VAL A 47 7.06 0.85 2.60
N LEU A 48 7.22 1.95 3.35
CA LEU A 48 8.50 2.66 3.44
C LEU A 48 9.62 1.78 4.02
N ARG A 49 9.29 0.94 5.02
CA ARG A 49 10.26 0.09 5.71
C ARG A 49 10.73 -1.08 4.86
N ARG A 50 9.90 -1.59 3.94
CA ARG A 50 10.14 -2.83 3.18
C ARG A 50 10.09 -2.63 1.67
N ARG A 51 10.29 -1.39 1.20
CA ARG A 51 10.07 -1.01 -0.21
C ARG A 51 10.75 -1.95 -1.18
N LEU A 52 12.03 -2.29 -0.93
CA LEU A 52 12.82 -3.10 -1.86
C LEU A 52 12.30 -4.54 -1.92
N SER A 53 12.00 -5.16 -0.77
CA SER A 53 11.45 -6.52 -0.74
C SER A 53 10.06 -6.58 -1.38
N LEU A 54 9.21 -5.57 -1.13
CA LEU A 54 7.87 -5.47 -1.74
C LEU A 54 7.95 -5.28 -3.25
N ALA A 55 8.86 -4.41 -3.73
CA ALA A 55 9.09 -4.21 -5.16
C ALA A 55 9.59 -5.50 -5.83
N ALA A 56 10.55 -6.19 -5.21
CA ALA A 56 11.06 -7.46 -5.70
C ALA A 56 9.96 -8.53 -5.76
N ARG A 57 9.12 -8.62 -4.72
CA ARG A 57 7.97 -9.53 -4.69
C ARG A 57 7.01 -9.27 -5.85
N MET A 58 6.69 -8.01 -6.12
CA MET A 58 5.74 -7.65 -7.17
C MET A 58 6.36 -7.63 -8.57
N GLY A 59 7.68 -7.48 -8.67
CA GLY A 59 8.36 -7.16 -9.93
C GLY A 59 8.04 -5.75 -10.44
N ASP A 60 7.56 -4.87 -9.56
CA ASP A 60 7.12 -3.50 -9.84
C ASP A 60 7.31 -2.65 -8.56
N ASP A 61 7.95 -1.50 -8.67
CA ASP A 61 8.17 -0.56 -7.57
C ASP A 61 7.20 0.63 -7.56
N SER A 62 6.16 0.57 -8.40
CA SER A 62 5.06 1.53 -8.39
C SER A 62 4.38 1.58 -7.02
N THR A 63 3.91 2.76 -6.63
CA THR A 63 3.20 2.97 -5.37
C THR A 63 2.05 1.98 -5.17
N ARG A 64 1.30 1.70 -6.25
CA ARG A 64 0.21 0.74 -6.25
C ARG A 64 0.68 -0.67 -5.93
N ALA A 65 1.72 -1.17 -6.62
CA ALA A 65 2.26 -2.49 -6.39
C ALA A 65 2.76 -2.66 -4.95
N LEU A 66 3.47 -1.65 -4.42
CA LEU A 66 3.96 -1.65 -3.06
C LEU A 66 2.83 -1.72 -2.01
N VAL A 67 1.77 -0.93 -2.20
CA VAL A 67 0.59 -0.94 -1.32
C VAL A 67 -0.13 -2.29 -1.35
N LEU A 68 -0.31 -2.86 -2.54
CA LEU A 68 -0.91 -4.19 -2.68
C LEU A 68 -0.07 -5.24 -1.93
N ALA A 69 1.25 -5.21 -2.09
CA ALA A 69 2.16 -6.17 -1.46
C ALA A 69 2.22 -6.07 0.07
N ALA A 70 2.03 -4.87 0.63
CA ALA A 70 2.04 -4.63 2.08
C ALA A 70 0.68 -4.92 2.74
N ALA A 71 -0.42 -4.84 1.99
CA ALA A 71 -1.78 -5.01 2.52
C ALA A 71 -2.03 -6.33 3.28
N PRO A 72 -1.53 -7.51 2.85
CA PRO A 72 -1.70 -8.75 3.58
C PRO A 72 -1.24 -8.68 5.04
N GLU A 73 -0.08 -8.08 5.28
CA GLU A 73 0.49 -8.00 6.63
C GLU A 73 -0.14 -6.85 7.42
N ALA A 74 -0.34 -5.69 6.80
CA ALA A 74 -0.91 -4.52 7.46
C ALA A 74 -2.36 -4.73 7.92
N PHE A 75 -3.13 -5.56 7.21
CA PHE A 75 -4.55 -5.78 7.45
C PHE A 75 -4.92 -7.23 7.79
N ALA A 76 -3.94 -8.13 7.94
CA ALA A 76 -4.16 -9.56 8.16
C ALA A 76 -5.08 -10.20 7.11
N MET A 77 -4.79 -9.93 5.83
CA MET A 77 -5.58 -10.39 4.68
C MET A 77 -4.82 -11.43 3.87
N THR A 78 -5.53 -12.39 3.26
CA THR A 78 -4.96 -13.26 2.22
C THR A 78 -4.80 -12.52 0.90
N ALA A 79 -4.09 -13.11 -0.07
CA ALA A 79 -3.97 -12.55 -1.42
C ALA A 79 -5.34 -12.41 -2.11
N GLU A 80 -6.23 -13.38 -1.90
CA GLU A 80 -7.60 -13.37 -2.43
C GLU A 80 -8.44 -12.26 -1.81
N GLU A 81 -8.33 -12.05 -0.49
CA GLU A 81 -9.03 -10.97 0.20
C GLU A 81 -8.53 -9.59 -0.28
N VAL A 82 -7.22 -9.42 -0.49
CA VAL A 82 -6.67 -8.19 -1.09
C VAL A 82 -7.23 -7.98 -2.49
N ALA A 83 -7.31 -9.04 -3.29
CA ALA A 83 -7.87 -8.96 -4.63
C ALA A 83 -9.37 -8.61 -4.63
N ALA A 84 -10.13 -9.12 -3.65
CA ALA A 84 -11.54 -8.79 -3.48
C ALA A 84 -11.75 -7.34 -3.01
N ALA A 85 -10.88 -6.84 -2.13
CA ALA A 85 -10.93 -5.46 -1.64
C ALA A 85 -10.50 -4.41 -2.67
N ALA A 86 -9.86 -4.82 -3.76
CA ALA A 86 -9.56 -3.99 -4.91
C ALA A 86 -10.65 -4.14 -5.99
N ASP A 87 -11.89 -3.80 -5.64
CA ASP A 87 -13.07 -3.95 -6.52
C ASP A 87 -13.32 -2.74 -7.44
N GLY A 88 -12.56 -1.66 -7.29
CA GLY A 88 -12.74 -0.41 -8.03
C GLY A 88 -13.87 0.49 -7.53
N SER A 89 -14.47 0.20 -6.36
CA SER A 89 -15.36 1.14 -5.67
C SER A 89 -14.63 2.46 -5.30
N GLU A 90 -15.38 3.50 -4.92
CA GLU A 90 -14.89 4.89 -4.76
C GLU A 90 -13.57 5.02 -3.97
N TYR A 91 -13.40 4.21 -2.92
CA TYR A 91 -12.21 4.23 -2.04
C TYR A 91 -11.32 2.98 -2.18
N ALA A 92 -11.67 2.08 -3.09
CA ALA A 92 -10.90 0.90 -3.40
C ALA A 92 -9.91 1.15 -4.55
N LEU A 93 -8.91 0.28 -4.63
CA LEU A 93 -8.06 0.20 -5.80
C LEU A 93 -8.82 -0.47 -6.94
N ALA A 94 -8.48 -0.14 -8.19
CA ALA A 94 -8.99 -0.87 -9.34
C ALA A 94 -8.60 -2.36 -9.27
N PRO A 95 -9.39 -3.26 -9.90
CA PRO A 95 -9.11 -4.70 -9.95
C PRO A 95 -7.67 -5.04 -10.29
N LEU A 96 -7.14 -6.06 -9.60
CA LEU A 96 -5.77 -6.51 -9.81
C LEU A 96 -5.58 -7.04 -11.23
N THR A 97 -4.47 -6.63 -11.80
CA THR A 97 -3.92 -7.22 -13.02
C THR A 97 -3.42 -8.65 -12.76
N PRO A 98 -3.27 -9.48 -13.81
CA PRO A 98 -2.70 -10.83 -13.66
C PRO A 98 -1.30 -10.82 -13.03
N SER A 99 -0.45 -9.84 -13.37
CA SER A 99 0.88 -9.67 -12.79
C SER A 99 0.84 -9.33 -11.31
N GLU A 100 -0.10 -8.48 -10.87
CA GLU A 100 -0.26 -8.15 -9.45
C GLU A 100 -0.73 -9.36 -8.64
N ARG A 101 -1.66 -10.16 -9.17
CA ARG A 101 -2.09 -11.41 -8.51
C ARG A 101 -0.93 -12.39 -8.35
N ALA A 102 -0.18 -12.62 -9.43
CA ALA A 102 1.00 -13.48 -9.39
C ALA A 102 2.07 -12.97 -8.43
N GLY A 103 2.24 -11.65 -8.30
CA GLY A 103 3.16 -11.06 -7.32
C GLY A 103 2.73 -11.28 -5.87
N LEU A 104 1.42 -11.20 -5.59
CA LEU A 104 0.89 -11.48 -4.25
C LEU A 104 1.01 -12.95 -3.85
N GLU A 105 0.86 -13.86 -4.80
CA GLU A 105 0.98 -15.31 -4.54
C GLU A 105 2.44 -15.77 -4.48
N ARG A 106 3.40 -14.92 -4.90
CA ARG A 106 4.82 -15.24 -4.89
C ARG A 106 5.35 -15.28 -3.45
N GLU A 107 5.90 -16.43 -3.07
CA GLU A 107 6.73 -16.54 -1.87
C GLU A 107 8.00 -15.69 -2.06
N VAL A 108 8.26 -14.79 -1.12
CA VAL A 108 9.49 -14.01 -1.13
C VAL A 108 10.60 -14.91 -0.59
N PRO A 109 11.70 -15.13 -1.35
CA PRO A 109 12.85 -15.89 -0.87
C PRO A 109 13.38 -15.33 0.46
N GLU A 110 13.79 -16.20 1.38
CA GLU A 110 14.29 -15.81 2.72
C GLU A 110 15.49 -14.84 2.66
N ASP A 111 16.20 -14.77 1.53
CA ASP A 111 17.37 -13.94 1.27
C ASP A 111 17.05 -12.58 0.60
N ALA A 112 15.77 -12.22 0.46
CA ALA A 112 15.40 -10.89 -0.04
C ALA A 112 15.88 -9.79 0.93
N PRO A 113 16.54 -8.72 0.44
CA PRO A 113 17.01 -7.64 1.28
C PRO A 113 15.82 -6.93 1.97
N ALA A 114 16.02 -6.56 3.24
CA ALA A 114 15.09 -5.75 4.03
C ALA A 114 14.98 -4.32 3.50
#